data_AF-C8ZD23-F1
#
_entry.id   AF-C8ZD23-F1
#
_cell.length_a   1.000
_cell.length_b   1.000
_cell.length_c   1.000
_cell.angle_alpha   90.00
_cell.angle_beta   90.00
_cell.angle_gamma   90.00
#
_symmetry.space_group_name_H-M   'P 1'
#
loop_
_entity.id
_entity.type
_entity.pdbx_description
1 polymer ?
#
loop_
_entity_poly.entity_id
_entity_poly.type
_entity_poly.pdbx_seq_one_letter_code
_entity_poly.pdbx_strand_id
1 'polypeptide(L)'
;MDQSVEDLFGALRDASASLEAKNSAKEQVSLQQEDVLQIGNNDDEVEIESKFQEIETNLKKLPKLETGFDALANKKKKKNVLPSVETEDKRKPYKSDKNDNDWFTLPKPDDNMRREVQRDLLLIKHRAALDPKRHYKKQRWEVPERFAIGTIIEDKSEFYSSRMNRKERKSTILETLMGDEASNKYFKRKYNEIQEKSTSGRKAHYKKMKEMRKKRR
;
A
#
# COMPACT_ATOMS: atom_id res chain seq x y z
N MET A 1 7.62 -1.21 29.90
CA MET A 1 8.97 -1.68 29.49
C MET A 1 9.86 -1.79 30.72
N ASP A 2 9.27 -2.09 31.89
CA ASP A 2 9.91 -1.77 33.18
C ASP A 2 10.01 -2.99 34.11
N GLN A 3 9.31 -4.10 33.82
CA GLN A 3 9.33 -5.27 34.70
C GLN A 3 10.68 -6.02 34.71
N SER A 4 11.40 -6.04 33.58
CA SER A 4 12.68 -6.79 33.49
C SER A 4 13.86 -6.07 34.16
N VAL A 5 13.74 -4.74 34.35
CA VAL A 5 14.80 -3.93 34.97
C VAL A 5 14.63 -3.97 36.49
N GLU A 6 13.39 -3.84 36.98
CA GLU A 6 13.06 -4.04 38.39
C GLU A 6 13.42 -5.44 38.89
N ASP A 7 13.17 -6.50 38.10
CA ASP A 7 13.56 -7.87 38.47
C ASP A 7 15.08 -8.04 38.58
N LEU A 8 15.85 -7.34 37.73
CA LEU A 8 17.32 -7.35 37.77
C LEU A 8 17.84 -6.65 39.02
N PHE A 9 17.26 -5.51 39.41
CA PHE A 9 17.65 -4.81 40.63
C PHE A 9 17.20 -5.55 41.89
N GLY A 10 16.06 -6.24 41.85
CA GLY A 10 15.63 -7.17 42.90
C GLY A 10 16.64 -8.28 43.12
N ALA A 11 17.05 -8.97 42.06
CA ALA A 11 18.07 -10.02 42.13
C ALA A 11 19.42 -9.53 42.65
N LEU A 12 19.81 -8.29 42.31
CA LEU A 12 21.06 -7.69 42.80
C LEU A 12 21.02 -7.41 44.31
N ARG A 13 19.87 -6.94 44.83
CA ARG A 13 19.69 -6.67 46.26
C ARG A 13 19.70 -7.96 47.09
N ASP A 14 19.09 -9.02 46.57
CA ASP A 14 19.11 -10.33 47.23
C ASP A 14 20.51 -10.95 47.21
N ALA A 15 21.25 -10.76 46.11
CA ALA A 15 22.65 -11.17 46.02
C ALA A 15 23.55 -10.40 47.00
N SER A 16 23.36 -9.09 47.17
CA SER A 16 24.13 -8.31 48.15
C SER A 16 23.81 -8.70 49.59
N ALA A 17 22.53 -8.95 49.91
CA ALA A 17 22.12 -9.45 51.23
C ALA A 17 22.69 -10.85 51.53
N SER A 18 22.74 -11.72 50.52
CA SER A 18 23.40 -13.04 50.63
C SER A 18 24.91 -12.92 50.86
N LEU A 19 25.55 -11.89 50.29
CA LEU A 19 26.98 -11.62 50.45
C LEU A 19 27.29 -11.06 51.85
N GLU A 20 26.43 -10.19 52.38
CA GLU A 20 26.52 -9.72 53.78
C GLU A 20 26.30 -10.87 54.79
N ALA A 21 25.35 -11.77 54.53
CA ALA A 21 25.13 -12.96 55.35
C ALA A 21 26.28 -13.98 55.27
N LYS A 22 26.95 -14.09 54.12
CA LYS A 22 28.15 -14.92 53.97
C LYS A 22 29.38 -14.29 54.62
N ASN A 23 29.46 -12.97 54.70
CA ASN A 23 30.54 -12.26 55.38
C ASN A 23 30.40 -12.36 56.91
N SER A 24 29.18 -12.29 57.46
CA SER A 24 28.94 -12.49 58.90
C SER A 24 29.11 -13.95 59.35
N ALA A 25 28.92 -14.93 58.47
CA ALA A 25 29.18 -16.35 58.75
C ALA A 25 30.66 -16.75 58.62
N LYS A 26 31.54 -15.87 58.12
CA LYS A 26 32.98 -16.13 57.91
C LYS A 26 33.89 -15.43 58.93
N GLU A 27 33.32 -14.89 60.00
CA GLU A 27 34.05 -14.21 61.09
C GLU A 27 34.72 -15.16 62.10
N GLN A 28 34.68 -16.48 61.89
CA GLN A 28 35.45 -17.46 62.65
C GLN A 28 36.31 -18.33 61.73
N VAL A 29 37.19 -17.70 60.97
CA VAL A 29 38.44 -18.32 60.57
C VAL A 29 39.52 -17.58 61.33
N SER A 30 40.18 -18.27 62.25
CA SER A 30 41.39 -17.79 62.90
C SER A 30 42.39 -17.40 61.80
N LEU A 31 42.53 -16.09 61.57
CA LEU A 31 43.67 -15.51 60.87
C LEU A 31 44.90 -15.88 61.70
N GLN A 32 45.51 -17.01 61.38
CA GLN A 32 46.92 -17.21 61.72
C GLN A 32 47.66 -16.11 60.97
N GLN A 33 48.16 -15.12 61.72
CA GLN A 33 49.03 -14.07 61.21
C GLN A 33 50.37 -14.71 60.84
N GLU A 34 50.43 -15.45 59.74
CA GLU A 34 51.69 -15.98 59.19
C GLU A 34 52.34 -15.00 58.20
N ASP A 35 51.61 -13.95 57.78
CA ASP A 35 52.09 -12.94 56.80
C ASP A 35 52.74 -11.70 57.44
N VAL A 36 53.08 -11.74 58.73
CA VAL A 36 53.81 -10.63 59.39
C VAL A 36 55.31 -10.93 59.34
N LEU A 37 56.02 -10.25 58.44
CA LEU A 37 57.49 -10.25 58.40
C LEU A 37 58.04 -9.60 59.68
N GLN A 38 58.60 -10.40 60.58
CA GLN A 38 59.36 -9.91 61.74
C GLN A 38 60.79 -9.61 61.30
N ILE A 39 61.13 -8.32 61.17
CA ILE A 39 62.50 -7.88 60.86
C ILE A 39 63.26 -7.85 62.19
N GLY A 40 64.28 -8.70 62.33
CA GLY A 40 65.16 -8.66 63.49
C GLY A 40 66.16 -7.51 63.36
N ASN A 41 66.51 -6.83 64.47
CA ASN A 41 67.49 -5.74 64.48
C ASN A 41 68.93 -6.12 64.07
N ASN A 42 69.16 -7.36 63.59
CA ASN A 42 70.46 -7.93 63.24
C ASN A 42 70.52 -8.51 61.80
N ASP A 43 69.52 -8.25 60.95
CA ASP A 43 69.53 -8.69 59.54
C ASP A 43 70.27 -7.64 58.68
N ASP A 44 71.22 -8.07 57.82
CA ASP A 44 71.97 -7.18 56.92
C ASP A 44 71.02 -6.48 55.93
N GLU A 45 71.17 -5.15 55.71
CA GLU A 45 70.28 -4.33 54.85
C GLU A 45 70.03 -4.95 53.45
N VAL A 46 71.04 -5.62 52.91
CA VAL A 46 71.01 -6.28 51.58
C VAL A 46 70.01 -7.44 51.53
N GLU A 47 69.84 -8.20 52.61
CA GLU A 47 68.90 -9.32 52.65
C GLU A 47 67.45 -8.83 52.71
N ILE A 48 67.21 -7.73 53.42
CA ILE A 48 65.88 -7.10 53.53
C ILE A 48 65.44 -6.58 52.16
N GLU A 49 66.35 -5.96 51.42
CA GLU A 49 66.11 -5.46 50.06
C GLU A 49 65.70 -6.61 49.12
N SER A 50 66.41 -7.74 49.17
CA SER A 50 66.12 -8.90 48.31
C SER A 50 64.76 -9.53 48.61
N LYS A 51 64.40 -9.64 49.90
CA LYS A 51 63.10 -10.14 50.37
C LYS A 51 61.98 -9.18 49.93
N PHE A 52 62.21 -7.87 49.98
CA PHE A 52 61.24 -6.88 49.52
C PHE A 52 61.05 -6.91 47.99
N GLN A 53 62.12 -7.07 47.21
CA GLN A 53 62.02 -7.25 45.76
C GLN A 53 61.20 -8.49 45.40
N GLU A 54 61.35 -9.58 46.15
CA GLU A 54 60.57 -10.79 45.94
C GLU A 54 59.07 -10.54 46.19
N ILE A 55 58.72 -9.79 47.24
CA ILE A 55 57.33 -9.38 47.51
C ILE A 55 56.80 -8.47 46.39
N GLU A 56 57.58 -7.51 45.91
CA GLU A 56 57.19 -6.62 44.79
C GLU A 56 56.94 -7.39 43.49
N THR A 57 57.78 -8.38 43.18
CA THR A 57 57.52 -9.26 42.03
C THR A 57 56.26 -10.10 42.24
N ASN A 58 55.98 -10.49 43.49
CA ASN A 58 54.80 -11.25 43.85
C ASN A 58 53.51 -10.42 43.71
N LEU A 59 53.53 -9.16 44.15
CA LEU A 59 52.41 -8.22 43.97
C LEU A 59 52.13 -7.93 42.49
N LYS A 60 53.16 -7.88 41.64
CA LYS A 60 52.99 -7.67 40.20
C LYS A 60 52.38 -8.86 39.46
N LYS A 61 52.63 -10.09 39.93
CA LYS A 61 52.09 -11.33 39.32
C LYS A 61 50.71 -11.72 39.86
N LEU A 62 50.20 -11.05 40.89
CA LEU A 62 48.85 -11.30 41.39
C LEU A 62 47.80 -11.04 40.28
N PRO A 63 46.75 -11.87 40.21
CA PRO A 63 45.68 -11.69 39.24
C PRO A 63 44.96 -10.37 39.52
N LYS A 64 45.09 -9.43 38.59
CA LYS A 64 44.34 -8.18 38.64
C LYS A 64 42.88 -8.46 38.26
N LEU A 65 41.97 -7.63 38.76
CA LEU A 65 40.56 -7.70 38.38
C LEU A 65 40.43 -7.33 36.90
N GLU A 66 40.21 -8.32 36.04
CA GLU A 66 39.89 -8.09 34.64
C GLU A 66 38.42 -7.67 34.50
N THR A 67 38.17 -6.60 33.76
CA THR A 67 36.81 -6.20 33.38
C THR A 67 36.72 -6.04 31.87
N GLY A 68 35.59 -6.44 31.28
CA GLY A 68 35.33 -6.27 29.86
C GLY A 68 34.86 -4.85 29.48
N PHE A 69 34.72 -3.96 30.46
CA PHE A 69 34.10 -2.64 30.27
C PHE A 69 35.01 -1.70 29.47
N ASP A 70 36.30 -1.66 29.81
CA ASP A 70 37.29 -0.82 29.08
C ASP A 70 37.50 -1.31 27.63
N ALA A 71 37.43 -2.63 27.42
CA ALA A 71 37.48 -3.22 26.09
C ALA A 71 36.22 -2.92 25.26
N LEU A 72 35.05 -2.80 25.91
CA LEU A 72 33.80 -2.43 25.27
C LEU A 72 33.80 -0.94 24.87
N ALA A 73 34.32 -0.05 25.72
CA ALA A 73 34.48 1.37 25.40
C ALA A 73 35.36 1.58 24.15
N ASN A 74 36.40 0.75 23.99
CA ASN A 74 37.30 0.78 22.84
C ASN A 74 36.86 -0.10 21.64
N LYS A 75 35.66 -0.71 21.70
CA LYS A 75 35.19 -1.65 20.67
C LYS A 75 34.75 -0.92 19.40
N LYS A 76 35.52 -1.06 18.32
CA LYS A 76 35.12 -0.56 16.99
C LYS A 76 34.10 -1.49 16.32
N LYS A 77 32.96 -0.93 15.91
CA LYS A 77 31.90 -1.63 15.18
C LYS A 77 32.25 -1.70 13.69
N LYS A 78 32.24 -2.89 13.09
CA LYS A 78 32.26 -3.07 11.63
C LYS A 78 30.83 -3.39 11.20
N LYS A 79 30.03 -2.37 10.87
CA LYS A 79 28.65 -2.56 10.37
C LYS A 79 28.59 -2.04 8.94
N ASN A 80 28.23 -2.91 8.01
CA ASN A 80 27.89 -2.55 6.65
C ASN A 80 26.45 -2.00 6.63
N VAL A 81 26.23 -0.93 5.86
CA VAL A 81 24.88 -0.44 5.55
C VAL A 81 24.45 -1.17 4.29
N LEU A 82 23.46 -2.05 4.41
CA LEU A 82 22.77 -2.59 3.24
C LEU A 82 22.05 -1.41 2.55
N PRO A 83 22.02 -1.35 1.21
CA PRO A 83 21.22 -0.35 0.53
C PRO A 83 19.80 -0.46 1.05
N SER A 84 19.21 0.68 1.42
CA SER A 84 17.80 0.73 1.73
C SER A 84 17.06 0.25 0.48
N VAL A 85 16.47 -0.94 0.56
CA VAL A 85 15.29 -1.21 -0.27
C VAL A 85 14.32 -0.13 0.16
N GLU A 86 14.04 0.80 -0.73
CA GLU A 86 13.11 1.91 -0.50
C GLU A 86 11.74 1.31 -0.18
N THR A 87 11.50 0.97 1.08
CA THR A 87 10.14 0.79 1.59
C THR A 87 9.58 2.20 1.62
N GLU A 88 8.90 2.59 0.53
CA GLU A 88 8.23 3.86 0.42
C GLU A 88 7.13 3.97 1.49
N ASP A 89 7.50 4.32 2.72
CA ASP A 89 6.55 4.83 3.72
C ASP A 89 6.22 6.29 3.40
N LYS A 90 5.70 6.51 2.20
CA LYS A 90 5.13 7.79 1.78
C LYS A 90 3.65 7.79 2.16
N ARG A 91 3.36 8.09 3.43
CA ARG A 91 2.02 8.54 3.86
C ARG A 91 1.75 9.92 3.25
N LYS A 92 1.46 9.95 1.95
CA LYS A 92 1.01 11.14 1.24
C LYS A 92 -0.43 11.48 1.70
N PRO A 93 -0.78 12.77 1.79
CA PRO A 93 -2.13 13.18 2.17
C PRO A 93 -3.16 12.61 1.21
N TYR A 94 -4.31 12.20 1.75
CA TYR A 94 -5.48 11.66 1.06
C TYR A 94 -6.06 12.63 0.01
N LYS A 95 -5.36 12.81 -1.10
CA LYS A 95 -5.95 13.16 -2.39
C LYS A 95 -5.67 11.95 -3.27
N SER A 96 -6.66 11.06 -3.31
CA SER A 96 -6.58 9.80 -4.02
C SER A 96 -6.62 10.06 -5.53
N ASP A 97 -5.50 10.50 -6.08
CA ASP A 97 -5.17 10.13 -7.45
C ASP A 97 -5.01 8.61 -7.41
N LYS A 98 -6.11 7.91 -7.73
CA LYS A 98 -6.08 6.46 -7.84
C LYS A 98 -5.01 6.14 -8.88
N ASN A 99 -3.89 5.61 -8.41
CA ASN A 99 -2.80 5.20 -9.26
C ASN A 99 -3.35 4.19 -10.27
N ASP A 100 -3.02 4.35 -11.54
CA ASP A 100 -3.48 3.45 -12.61
C ASP A 100 -3.01 1.99 -12.41
N ASN A 101 -2.08 1.76 -11.49
CA ASN A 101 -1.47 0.47 -11.18
C ASN A 101 -2.17 -0.33 -10.06
N ASP A 102 -3.23 0.20 -9.45
CA ASP A 102 -3.99 -0.56 -8.46
C ASP A 102 -4.91 -1.58 -9.15
N TRP A 103 -4.98 -2.80 -8.62
CA TRP A 103 -5.66 -3.95 -9.25
C TRP A 103 -7.14 -3.69 -9.57
N PHE A 104 -7.80 -2.88 -8.74
CA PHE A 104 -9.22 -2.56 -8.89
C PHE A 104 -9.48 -1.23 -9.62
N THR A 105 -8.43 -0.51 -10.01
CA THR A 105 -8.59 0.77 -10.71
C THR A 105 -8.77 0.55 -12.20
N LEU A 106 -9.91 1.01 -12.73
CA LEU A 106 -10.14 0.97 -14.18
C LEU A 106 -9.18 1.92 -14.91
N PRO A 107 -8.67 1.52 -16.10
CA PRO A 107 -7.82 2.39 -16.90
C PRO A 107 -8.60 3.62 -17.34
N LYS A 108 -7.94 4.78 -17.29
CA LYS A 108 -8.50 6.01 -17.85
C LYS A 108 -8.31 5.96 -19.37
N PRO A 109 -9.38 6.06 -20.17
CA PRO A 109 -9.27 6.00 -21.61
C PRO A 109 -8.71 7.30 -22.17
N ASP A 110 -7.72 7.18 -23.06
CA ASP A 110 -7.16 8.29 -23.82
C ASP A 110 -8.20 8.94 -24.74
N ASP A 111 -7.96 10.19 -25.14
CA ASP A 111 -8.86 10.94 -26.02
C ASP A 111 -9.04 10.27 -27.39
N ASN A 112 -8.04 9.55 -27.88
CA ASN A 112 -8.14 8.79 -29.12
C ASN A 112 -9.16 7.64 -28.97
N MET A 113 -9.01 6.80 -27.95
CA MET A 113 -9.94 5.70 -27.67
C MET A 113 -11.35 6.23 -27.38
N ARG A 114 -11.48 7.38 -26.68
CA ARG A 114 -12.77 8.04 -26.46
C ARG A 114 -13.49 8.38 -27.77
N ARG A 115 -12.77 8.85 -28.80
CA ARG A 115 -13.37 9.19 -30.10
C ARG A 115 -13.88 7.97 -30.87
N GLU A 116 -13.27 6.81 -30.68
CA GLU A 116 -13.72 5.56 -31.28
C GLU A 116 -15.05 5.11 -30.65
N VAL A 117 -15.10 5.08 -29.32
CA VAL A 117 -16.25 4.55 -28.55
C VAL A 117 -17.35 5.58 -28.27
N GLN A 118 -17.15 6.86 -28.62
CA GLN A 118 -18.08 7.95 -28.32
C GLN A 118 -19.52 7.67 -28.77
N ARG A 119 -19.69 6.97 -29.90
CA ARG A 119 -21.02 6.68 -30.47
C ARG A 119 -21.79 5.70 -29.59
N ASP A 120 -21.11 4.66 -29.12
CA ASP A 120 -21.71 3.66 -28.24
C ASP A 120 -22.02 4.25 -26.86
N LEU A 121 -21.17 5.15 -26.35
CA LEU A 121 -21.47 5.89 -25.11
C LEU A 121 -22.72 6.76 -25.28
N LEU A 122 -22.87 7.48 -26.38
CA LEU A 122 -24.10 8.23 -26.67
C LEU A 122 -25.32 7.30 -26.74
N LEU A 123 -25.16 6.11 -27.31
CA LEU A 123 -26.23 5.12 -27.38
C LEU A 123 -26.68 4.67 -25.99
N ILE A 124 -25.74 4.40 -25.08
CA ILE A 124 -26.01 4.05 -23.68
C ILE A 124 -26.71 5.22 -22.96
N LYS A 125 -26.26 6.46 -23.19
CA LYS A 125 -26.90 7.66 -22.64
C LYS A 125 -28.36 7.78 -23.09
N HIS A 126 -28.64 7.46 -24.34
CA HIS A 126 -29.95 7.56 -24.96
C HIS A 126 -30.75 6.24 -24.99
N ARG A 127 -30.36 5.25 -24.16
CA ARG A 127 -30.96 3.89 -24.15
C ARG A 127 -32.48 3.86 -24.03
N ALA A 128 -33.08 4.86 -23.39
CA ALA A 128 -34.53 4.95 -23.19
C ALA A 128 -35.34 5.21 -24.47
N ALA A 129 -34.70 5.62 -25.56
CA ALA A 129 -35.37 5.91 -26.82
C ALA A 129 -35.12 4.85 -27.91
N LEU A 130 -34.38 3.78 -27.59
CA LEU A 130 -33.99 2.77 -28.58
C LEU A 130 -35.12 1.80 -28.90
N ASP A 131 -35.70 1.20 -27.86
CA ASP A 131 -36.80 0.24 -27.98
C ASP A 131 -38.05 0.85 -27.33
N PRO A 132 -39.17 1.00 -28.07
CA PRO A 132 -40.42 1.55 -27.53
C PRO A 132 -41.03 0.70 -26.40
N LYS A 133 -40.59 -0.55 -26.22
CA LYS A 133 -41.08 -1.47 -25.18
C LYS A 133 -40.17 -1.51 -23.95
N ARG A 134 -38.97 -0.93 -24.00
CA ARG A 134 -38.02 -0.94 -22.88
C ARG A 134 -38.01 0.41 -22.18
N HIS A 135 -38.64 0.46 -21.01
CA HIS A 135 -38.65 1.63 -20.14
C HIS A 135 -37.65 1.47 -19.00
N TYR A 136 -36.54 2.21 -19.06
CA TYR A 136 -35.54 2.24 -17.99
C TYR A 136 -35.91 3.23 -16.88
N LYS A 137 -35.39 2.98 -15.67
CA LYS A 137 -35.43 3.97 -14.59
C LYS A 137 -34.73 5.26 -15.04
N LYS A 138 -35.33 6.41 -14.70
CA LYS A 138 -34.81 7.74 -15.06
C LYS A 138 -33.50 8.00 -14.32
N GLN A 139 -32.42 8.18 -15.08
CA GLN A 139 -31.11 8.57 -14.57
C GLN A 139 -30.43 9.52 -15.56
N ARG A 140 -29.57 10.41 -15.05
CA ARG A 140 -28.69 11.24 -15.88
C ARG A 140 -27.34 10.52 -15.96
N TRP A 141 -27.16 9.74 -17.03
CA TRP A 141 -25.90 9.07 -17.27
C TRP A 141 -24.96 10.01 -18.03
N GLU A 142 -23.86 10.38 -17.38
CA GLU A 142 -22.74 11.10 -17.96
C GLU A 142 -21.61 10.11 -18.20
N VAL A 143 -20.75 10.41 -19.17
CA VAL A 143 -19.61 9.54 -19.48
C VAL A 143 -18.69 9.54 -18.27
N PRO A 144 -18.46 8.37 -17.62
CA PRO A 144 -17.58 8.31 -16.46
C PRO A 144 -16.14 8.70 -16.82
N GLU A 145 -15.37 9.15 -15.83
CA GLU A 145 -13.97 9.49 -16.06
C GLU A 145 -13.16 8.26 -16.49
N ARG A 146 -13.35 7.13 -15.80
CA ARG A 146 -12.68 5.86 -16.05
C ARG A 146 -13.72 4.83 -16.44
N PHE A 147 -13.50 4.14 -17.55
CA PHE A 147 -14.36 3.07 -18.02
C PHE A 147 -13.55 2.12 -18.91
N ALA A 148 -14.01 0.89 -19.03
CA ALA A 148 -13.46 -0.09 -19.96
C ALA A 148 -14.60 -0.65 -20.82
N ILE A 149 -14.28 -0.99 -22.06
CA ILE A 149 -15.18 -1.72 -22.95
C ILE A 149 -14.83 -3.20 -22.87
N GLY A 150 -15.83 -4.05 -22.69
CA GLY A 150 -15.65 -5.49 -22.58
C GLY A 150 -16.70 -6.24 -23.39
N THR A 151 -16.39 -7.49 -23.70
CA THR A 151 -17.27 -8.41 -24.44
C THR A 151 -17.76 -9.49 -23.50
N ILE A 152 -19.06 -9.80 -23.55
CA ILE A 152 -19.63 -10.88 -22.75
C ILE A 152 -19.09 -12.22 -23.25
N ILE A 153 -18.47 -12.99 -22.36
CA ILE A 153 -18.03 -14.36 -22.63
C ILE A 153 -19.12 -15.31 -22.13
N GLU A 154 -19.91 -15.83 -23.05
CA GLU A 154 -20.88 -16.89 -22.77
C GLU A 154 -20.14 -18.20 -22.44
N ASP A 155 -20.65 -18.94 -21.47
CA ASP A 155 -20.13 -20.24 -21.11
C ASP A 155 -20.49 -21.31 -22.15
N LYS A 156 -19.97 -22.54 -21.96
CA LYS A 156 -20.28 -23.69 -22.83
C LYS A 156 -21.43 -24.54 -22.28
N SER A 157 -22.19 -24.02 -21.32
CA SER A 157 -23.30 -24.74 -20.69
C SER A 157 -24.58 -24.58 -21.50
N GLU A 158 -24.91 -23.35 -21.91
CA GLU A 158 -26.13 -23.04 -22.66
C GLU A 158 -25.83 -22.61 -24.11
N PHE A 159 -26.37 -23.34 -25.09
CA PHE A 159 -25.99 -23.15 -26.51
C PHE A 159 -26.97 -22.34 -27.37
N TYR A 160 -28.28 -22.34 -27.04
CA TYR A 160 -29.32 -21.87 -27.99
C TYR A 160 -30.20 -20.72 -27.47
N SER A 161 -30.08 -20.34 -26.20
CA SER A 161 -30.95 -19.31 -25.60
C SER A 161 -30.35 -17.91 -25.75
N SER A 162 -29.28 -17.63 -25.01
CA SER A 162 -28.62 -16.33 -24.94
C SER A 162 -27.44 -16.19 -25.91
N ARG A 163 -27.01 -17.31 -26.50
CA ARG A 163 -25.76 -17.40 -27.24
C ARG A 163 -25.86 -16.79 -28.63
N MET A 164 -24.99 -15.82 -28.88
CA MET A 164 -24.79 -15.22 -30.20
C MET A 164 -23.84 -16.09 -31.04
N ASN A 165 -24.26 -16.46 -32.25
CA ASN A 165 -23.46 -17.13 -33.26
C ASN A 165 -22.27 -16.27 -33.71
N ARG A 166 -21.23 -16.92 -34.24
CA ARG A 166 -20.01 -16.22 -34.69
C ARG A 166 -20.26 -15.14 -35.75
N LYS A 167 -21.26 -15.33 -36.62
CA LYS A 167 -21.59 -14.41 -37.71
C LYS A 167 -22.31 -13.14 -37.27
N GLU A 168 -23.04 -13.20 -36.16
CA GLU A 168 -23.82 -12.07 -35.64
C GLU A 168 -23.09 -11.29 -34.56
N ARG A 169 -21.97 -11.81 -34.04
CA ARG A 169 -21.08 -11.08 -33.13
C ARG A 169 -20.44 -9.90 -33.86
N LYS A 170 -20.73 -8.69 -33.39
CA LYS A 170 -20.22 -7.43 -33.92
C LYS A 170 -19.22 -6.79 -32.97
N SER A 171 -18.45 -5.83 -33.48
CA SER A 171 -17.42 -5.12 -32.69
C SER A 171 -18.04 -4.07 -31.77
N THR A 172 -19.13 -3.42 -32.20
CA THR A 172 -19.75 -2.30 -31.50
C THR A 172 -21.24 -2.53 -31.25
N ILE A 173 -21.78 -1.84 -30.25
CA ILE A 173 -23.22 -1.86 -29.95
C ILE A 173 -23.99 -1.20 -31.09
N LEU A 174 -23.43 -0.13 -31.67
CA LEU A 174 -24.00 0.53 -32.84
C LEU A 174 -24.15 -0.40 -34.03
N GLU A 175 -23.12 -1.19 -34.38
CA GLU A 175 -23.20 -2.12 -35.52
C GLU A 175 -24.28 -3.19 -35.29
N THR A 176 -24.40 -3.67 -34.06
CA THR A 176 -25.47 -4.61 -33.68
C THR A 176 -26.85 -3.98 -33.87
N LEU A 177 -27.02 -2.74 -33.44
CA LEU A 177 -28.29 -2.01 -33.58
C LEU A 177 -28.63 -1.71 -35.05
N MET A 178 -27.62 -1.35 -35.87
CA MET A 178 -27.80 -1.12 -37.30
C MET A 178 -28.14 -2.41 -38.06
N GLY A 179 -27.70 -3.57 -37.55
CA GLY A 179 -28.07 -4.88 -38.09
C GLY A 179 -29.50 -5.30 -37.75
N ASP A 180 -30.16 -4.67 -36.78
CA ASP A 180 -31.53 -4.98 -36.41
C ASP A 180 -32.55 -4.21 -37.29
N GLU A 181 -33.16 -4.94 -38.21
CA GLU A 181 -34.16 -4.41 -39.14
C GLU A 181 -35.42 -3.89 -38.44
N ALA A 182 -35.83 -4.48 -37.32
CA ALA A 182 -37.02 -4.04 -36.59
C ALA A 182 -36.79 -2.66 -35.97
N SER A 183 -35.62 -2.47 -35.35
CA SER A 183 -35.17 -1.18 -34.82
C SER A 183 -35.05 -0.13 -35.93
N ASN A 184 -34.45 -0.48 -37.08
CA ASN A 184 -34.31 0.43 -38.23
C ASN A 184 -35.68 0.94 -38.74
N LYS A 185 -36.65 0.04 -38.90
CA LYS A 185 -38.02 0.41 -39.31
C LYS A 185 -38.66 1.36 -38.31
N TYR A 186 -38.52 1.09 -37.01
CA TYR A 186 -39.04 1.95 -35.96
C TYR A 186 -38.38 3.33 -35.99
N PHE A 187 -37.05 3.41 -36.03
CA PHE A 187 -36.33 4.68 -36.07
C PHE A 187 -36.69 5.50 -37.29
N LYS A 188 -36.73 4.89 -38.49
CA LYS A 188 -37.11 5.59 -39.72
C LYS A 188 -38.53 6.16 -39.63
N ARG A 189 -39.50 5.36 -39.18
CA ARG A 189 -40.88 5.80 -39.00
C ARG A 189 -40.97 6.95 -38.00
N LYS A 190 -40.36 6.80 -36.82
CA LYS A 190 -40.46 7.79 -35.75
C LYS A 190 -39.70 9.07 -36.07
N TYR A 191 -38.55 8.97 -36.74
CA TYR A 191 -37.79 10.10 -37.23
C TYR A 191 -38.62 10.94 -38.22
N ASN A 192 -39.27 10.30 -39.19
CA ASN A 192 -40.11 11.01 -40.17
C ASN A 192 -41.30 11.72 -39.50
N GLU A 193 -41.96 11.08 -38.54
CA GLU A 193 -43.04 11.68 -37.75
C GLU A 193 -42.55 12.92 -36.97
N ILE A 194 -41.38 12.81 -36.32
CA ILE A 194 -40.75 13.93 -35.62
C ILE A 194 -40.40 15.04 -36.62
N GLN A 195 -39.83 14.70 -37.77
CA GLN A 195 -39.40 15.67 -38.78
C GLN A 195 -40.58 16.44 -39.37
N GLU A 196 -41.70 15.76 -39.65
CA GLU A 196 -42.95 16.38 -40.09
C GLU A 196 -43.49 17.34 -39.02
N LYS A 197 -43.56 16.88 -37.77
CA LYS A 197 -44.00 17.71 -36.64
C LYS A 197 -43.10 18.93 -36.44
N SER A 198 -41.79 18.75 -36.52
CA SER A 198 -40.79 19.81 -36.34
C SER A 198 -40.82 20.81 -37.50
N THR A 199 -41.13 20.38 -38.73
CA THR A 199 -41.23 21.23 -39.92
C THR A 199 -42.58 21.94 -40.06
N SER A 200 -43.62 21.42 -39.40
CA SER A 200 -44.97 22.01 -39.42
C SER A 200 -44.93 23.50 -39.06
N GLY A 201 -45.65 24.31 -39.83
CA GLY A 201 -45.77 25.76 -39.62
C GLY A 201 -44.50 26.59 -39.89
N ARG A 202 -43.38 25.99 -40.30
CA ARG A 202 -42.13 26.73 -40.59
C ARG A 202 -42.18 27.44 -41.96
N LYS A 203 -41.01 27.71 -42.53
CA LYS A 203 -40.81 28.45 -43.78
C LYS A 203 -41.55 27.82 -44.98
N ALA A 204 -41.58 26.49 -45.09
CA ALA A 204 -42.25 25.82 -46.21
C ALA A 204 -43.76 26.10 -46.20
N HIS A 205 -44.40 26.01 -45.03
CA HIS A 205 -45.80 26.37 -44.85
C HIS A 205 -46.06 27.84 -45.21
N TYR A 206 -45.24 28.75 -44.69
CA TYR A 206 -45.36 30.18 -45.00
C TYR A 206 -45.23 30.49 -46.50
N LYS A 207 -44.24 29.88 -47.18
CA LYS A 207 -44.05 30.04 -48.64
C LYS A 207 -45.28 29.54 -49.42
N LYS A 208 -45.80 28.35 -49.09
CA LYS A 208 -47.02 27.81 -49.69
C LYS A 208 -48.23 28.73 -49.51
N MET A 209 -48.39 29.33 -48.33
CA MET A 209 -49.47 30.30 -48.08
C MET A 209 -49.30 31.58 -48.91
N LYS A 210 -48.07 32.08 -49.07
CA LYS A 210 -47.78 33.25 -49.91
C LYS A 210 -48.04 32.97 -51.39
N GLU A 211 -47.64 31.80 -51.89
CA GLU A 211 -47.92 31.36 -53.26
C GLU A 211 -49.42 31.25 -53.51
N MET A 212 -50.19 30.67 -52.59
CA MET A 212 -51.67 30.63 -52.70
C MET A 212 -52.30 32.02 -52.73
N ARG A 213 -51.79 32.98 -51.95
CA ARG A 213 -52.26 34.38 -52.00
C ARG A 213 -51.89 35.05 -53.32
N LYS A 214 -50.69 34.78 -53.86
CA LYS A 214 -50.25 35.31 -55.16
C LYS A 214 -51.08 34.75 -56.30
N LYS A 215 -51.41 33.46 -56.29
CA LYS A 215 -52.19 32.78 -57.34
C LYS A 215 -53.63 33.30 -57.48
N ARG A 216 -54.19 33.92 -56.44
CA ARG A 216 -55.53 34.53 -56.45
C ARG A 216 -55.57 35.97 -56.96
N ARG A 217 -54.43 36.62 -57.13
CA ARG A 217 -54.29 37.94 -57.76
C ARG A 217 -53.94 37.75 -59.22
#